data_AF-A0A2M9L4F7-F1
#
_entry.id   AF-A0A2M9L4F7-F1
#
_cell.length_a   1.000
_cell.length_b   1.000
_cell.length_c   1.000
_cell.angle_alpha   90.00
_cell.angle_beta   90.00
_cell.angle_gamma   90.00
#
_symmetry.space_group_name_H-M   'P 1'
#
loop_
_entity.id
_entity.type
_entity.pdbx_description
1 polymer ?
#
loop_
_entity_poly.entity_id
_entity_poly.type
_entity_poly.pdbx_seq_one_letter_code
_entity_poly.pdbx_strand_id
1 'polypeptide(L)'
;MRRLDELINVDDPAWPELREALAAAPSIRVLPADEPEAHRCLLQLQVTARSTLGALTLHTGGLLLDDGWLRVFGGGPAGLDRVNRFPTTFDPAWHPGTGLVLAHDVLGGVFALNGHDPAAAGRPGAPGQVTYFAPDSLEWEALDVGHSAWTSWLLSGQWASFYDGLRWPGRREETAAPAADQGIAVHPFRWSEQARQDLAATSRRAVPMRELLGIAGDFAQQAGLPDPGFLGDVQQRERNGLPATYGSISPAKTMIWSMRLRRRWTTSVPARRGPPSGVVKAHWYRAHSSGMSTAEQRAIVPVPAGWCRMSSTNRSTAAIPSLRPNGPQKTTSEVRAWESRAVT
;
A
#
# COMPACT_ATOMS: atom_id res chain seq x y z
N MET A 1 33.71 7.25 5.66
CA MET A 1 33.08 6.61 4.49
C MET A 1 33.95 5.44 4.06
N ARG A 2 33.34 4.30 3.75
CA ARG A 2 34.08 3.05 3.43
C ARG A 2 34.24 2.92 1.93
N ARG A 3 35.39 2.42 1.48
CA ARG A 3 35.61 2.03 0.08
C ARG A 3 34.88 0.72 -0.23
N LEU A 4 34.63 0.45 -1.50
CA LEU A 4 33.95 -0.77 -1.95
C LEU A 4 34.61 -2.05 -1.41
N ASP A 5 35.94 -2.13 -1.45
CA ASP A 5 36.68 -3.28 -0.95
C ASP A 5 36.44 -3.54 0.54
N GLU A 6 36.21 -2.49 1.34
CA GLU A 6 35.91 -2.59 2.77
C GLU A 6 34.45 -2.99 3.04
N LEU A 7 33.57 -2.82 2.04
CA LEU A 7 32.17 -3.27 2.12
C LEU A 7 32.02 -4.73 1.72
N ILE A 8 32.86 -5.20 0.78
CA ILE A 8 32.83 -6.57 0.23
C ILE A 8 33.68 -7.51 1.08
N ASN A 9 34.93 -7.16 1.34
CA ASN A 9 35.89 -8.02 2.03
C ASN A 9 35.75 -7.84 3.53
N VAL A 10 34.79 -8.57 4.11
CA VAL A 10 34.49 -8.56 5.54
C VAL A 10 34.66 -9.94 6.15
N ASP A 11 35.01 -9.98 7.43
CA ASP A 11 34.90 -11.20 8.21
C ASP A 11 33.42 -11.58 8.34
N ASP A 12 33.12 -12.87 8.25
CA ASP A 12 31.78 -13.45 8.39
C ASP A 12 30.74 -12.81 7.43
N PRO A 13 30.91 -12.95 6.09
CA PRO A 13 29.91 -12.48 5.14
C PRO A 13 28.61 -13.26 5.30
N ALA A 14 27.45 -12.61 5.11
CA ALA A 14 26.15 -13.28 5.26
C ALA A 14 25.80 -14.19 4.07
N TRP A 15 26.51 -14.07 2.94
CA TRP A 15 26.16 -14.79 1.71
C TRP A 15 26.21 -16.31 1.78
N PRO A 16 27.20 -16.97 2.41
CA PRO A 16 27.25 -18.44 2.46
C PRO A 16 25.99 -19.04 3.08
N GLU A 17 25.57 -18.56 4.25
CA GLU A 17 24.35 -19.01 4.93
C GLU A 17 23.09 -18.65 4.14
N LEU A 18 23.03 -17.42 3.60
CA LEU A 18 21.89 -16.95 2.83
C LEU A 18 21.70 -17.76 1.54
N ARG A 19 22.78 -18.11 0.85
CA ARG A 19 22.77 -18.92 -0.36
C ARG A 19 22.23 -20.32 -0.10
N GLU A 20 22.62 -20.94 1.01
CA GLU A 20 22.09 -22.24 1.43
C GLU A 20 20.61 -22.17 1.76
N ALA A 21 20.19 -21.15 2.53
CA ALA A 21 18.79 -20.95 2.85
C ALA A 21 17.92 -20.66 1.61
N LEU A 22 18.44 -19.90 0.64
CA LEU A 22 17.79 -19.64 -0.65
C LEU A 22 17.66 -20.92 -1.49
N ALA A 23 18.70 -21.76 -1.52
CA ALA A 23 18.67 -23.04 -2.24
C ALA A 23 17.65 -24.02 -1.64
N ALA A 24 17.41 -23.94 -0.32
CA ALA A 24 16.42 -24.77 0.37
C ALA A 24 14.97 -24.25 0.24
N ALA A 25 14.77 -23.01 -0.24
CA ALA A 25 13.45 -22.38 -0.33
C ALA A 25 12.76 -22.70 -1.67
N PRO A 26 11.72 -23.57 -1.70
CA PRO A 26 11.20 -24.15 -2.94
C PRO A 26 10.43 -23.17 -3.86
N SER A 27 9.97 -22.04 -3.32
CA SER A 27 9.13 -21.07 -4.04
C SER A 27 9.84 -19.75 -4.32
N ILE A 28 11.18 -19.75 -4.30
CA ILE A 28 12.00 -18.56 -4.49
C ILE A 28 12.95 -18.76 -5.67
N ARG A 29 12.86 -17.87 -6.65
CA ARG A 29 13.80 -17.79 -7.76
C ARG A 29 14.75 -16.61 -7.54
N VAL A 30 16.05 -16.90 -7.50
CA VAL A 30 17.11 -15.89 -7.40
C VAL A 30 17.42 -15.36 -8.80
N LEU A 31 17.40 -14.04 -8.98
CA LEU A 31 17.85 -13.39 -10.20
C LEU A 31 19.38 -13.18 -10.16
N PRO A 32 20.08 -13.33 -11.30
CA PRO A 32 21.51 -13.09 -11.34
C PRO A 32 21.81 -11.63 -10.99
N ALA A 33 22.84 -11.40 -10.18
CA ALA A 33 23.38 -10.07 -9.97
C ALA A 33 24.02 -9.52 -11.24
N ASP A 34 23.99 -8.20 -11.38
CA ASP A 34 24.83 -7.45 -12.30
C ASP A 34 25.95 -6.82 -11.47
N GLU A 35 27.18 -7.31 -11.62
CA GLU A 35 28.29 -6.94 -10.73
C GLU A 35 28.55 -5.42 -10.69
N PRO A 36 28.62 -4.70 -11.84
CA PRO A 36 28.74 -3.23 -11.83
C PRO A 36 27.61 -2.54 -11.06
N GLU A 37 26.35 -2.90 -11.30
CA GLU A 37 25.21 -2.29 -10.63
C GLU A 37 25.16 -2.67 -9.14
N ALA A 38 25.49 -3.91 -8.79
CA ALA A 38 25.57 -4.40 -7.42
C ALA A 38 26.64 -3.65 -6.61
N HIS A 39 27.84 -3.46 -7.18
CA HIS A 39 28.92 -2.69 -6.57
C HIS A 39 28.53 -1.22 -6.36
N ARG A 40 27.91 -0.60 -7.37
CA ARG A 40 27.42 0.78 -7.26
C ARG A 40 26.35 0.91 -6.18
N CYS A 41 25.38 0.00 -6.16
CA CYS A 41 24.31 -0.02 -5.18
C CYS A 41 24.85 -0.20 -3.75
N LEU A 42 25.74 -1.17 -3.54
CA LEU A 42 26.38 -1.42 -2.24
C LEU A 42 27.19 -0.21 -1.76
N LEU A 43 27.96 0.42 -2.66
CA LEU A 43 28.73 1.62 -2.34
C LEU A 43 27.82 2.78 -1.93
N GLN A 44 26.72 3.01 -2.64
CA GLN A 44 25.78 4.08 -2.30
C GLN A 44 25.05 3.81 -0.97
N LEU A 45 24.68 2.56 -0.68
CA LEU A 45 24.06 2.16 0.58
C LEU A 45 25.00 2.30 1.78
N GLN A 46 26.31 2.16 1.56
CA GLN A 46 27.31 2.08 2.63
C GLN A 46 27.00 0.99 3.67
N VAL A 47 26.36 -0.12 3.26
CA VAL A 47 26.20 -1.34 4.06
C VAL A 47 27.24 -2.37 3.63
N THR A 48 27.58 -3.33 4.51
CA THR A 48 28.60 -4.35 4.21
C THR A 48 27.96 -5.67 3.82
N ALA A 49 28.74 -6.55 3.19
CA ALA A 49 28.38 -7.93 2.87
C ALA A 49 28.11 -8.82 4.11
N ARG A 50 28.42 -8.33 5.33
CA ARG A 50 28.04 -8.97 6.60
C ARG A 50 26.54 -8.82 6.89
N SER A 51 25.90 -7.78 6.35
CA SER A 51 24.46 -7.57 6.49
C SER A 51 23.69 -8.37 5.44
N THR A 52 22.49 -8.85 5.79
CA THR A 52 21.61 -9.52 4.82
C THR A 52 21.25 -8.63 3.62
N LEU A 53 21.02 -7.34 3.85
CA LEU A 53 20.76 -6.37 2.78
C LEU A 53 21.97 -6.23 1.84
N GLY A 54 23.17 -6.09 2.39
CA GLY A 54 24.39 -6.00 1.61
C GLY A 54 24.69 -7.28 0.83
N ALA A 55 24.49 -8.46 1.44
CA ALA A 55 24.67 -9.74 0.76
C ALA A 55 23.65 -9.95 -0.38
N LEU A 56 22.36 -9.65 -0.17
CA LEU A 56 21.35 -9.72 -1.25
C LEU A 56 21.68 -8.73 -2.38
N THR A 57 22.05 -7.50 -2.03
CA THR A 57 22.39 -6.47 -3.02
C THR A 57 23.62 -6.87 -3.82
N LEU A 58 24.65 -7.44 -3.18
CA LEU A 58 25.91 -7.80 -3.82
C LEU A 58 25.78 -9.03 -4.73
N HIS A 59 25.03 -10.05 -4.31
CA HIS A 59 25.06 -11.37 -4.94
C HIS A 59 23.80 -11.74 -5.73
N THR A 60 22.76 -10.90 -5.70
CA THR A 60 21.51 -11.17 -6.42
C THR A 60 21.03 -9.94 -7.17
N GLY A 61 20.36 -10.15 -8.31
CA GLY A 61 19.59 -9.11 -8.99
C GLY A 61 18.23 -8.85 -8.33
N GLY A 62 17.89 -9.63 -7.31
CA GLY A 62 16.59 -9.68 -6.66
C GLY A 62 16.06 -11.10 -6.49
N LEU A 63 14.93 -11.24 -5.80
CA LEU A 63 14.25 -12.50 -5.55
C LEU A 63 12.82 -12.43 -6.12
N LEU A 64 12.38 -13.51 -6.77
CA LEU A 64 10.98 -13.68 -7.18
C LEU A 64 10.37 -14.81 -6.36
N LEU A 65 9.31 -14.49 -5.60
CA LEU A 65 8.59 -15.46 -4.78
C LEU A 65 7.22 -15.77 -5.40
N ASP A 66 6.78 -17.03 -5.31
CA ASP A 66 5.47 -17.52 -5.80
C ASP A 66 5.21 -17.09 -7.25
N ASP A 67 6.10 -17.50 -8.16
CA ASP A 67 6.01 -17.17 -9.59
C ASP A 67 5.99 -15.66 -9.88
N GLY A 68 6.59 -14.86 -9.00
CA GLY A 68 6.69 -13.41 -9.15
C GLY A 68 5.56 -12.62 -8.48
N TRP A 69 4.77 -13.26 -7.61
CA TRP A 69 3.83 -12.57 -6.72
C TRP A 69 4.52 -11.48 -5.92
N LEU A 70 5.66 -11.79 -5.29
CA LEU A 70 6.48 -10.83 -4.55
C LEU A 70 7.86 -10.73 -5.20
N ARG A 71 8.29 -9.49 -5.45
CA ARG A 71 9.53 -9.17 -6.16
C ARG A 71 10.41 -8.35 -5.23
N VAL A 72 11.44 -8.98 -4.68
CA VAL A 72 12.44 -8.35 -3.80
C VAL A 72 13.57 -7.80 -4.65
N PHE A 73 14.00 -6.58 -4.39
CA PHE A 73 15.01 -5.88 -5.18
C PHE A 73 16.43 -6.19 -4.67
N GLY A 74 17.35 -6.47 -5.61
CA GLY A 74 18.79 -6.67 -5.36
C GLY A 74 19.65 -5.74 -6.22
N GLY A 75 20.92 -6.07 -6.42
CA GLY A 75 21.84 -5.37 -7.32
C GLY A 75 21.75 -5.86 -8.76
N GLY A 76 20.71 -5.43 -9.46
CA GLY A 76 20.45 -5.81 -10.84
C GLY A 76 19.90 -4.66 -11.69
N PRO A 77 19.66 -4.89 -12.99
CA PRO A 77 19.25 -3.85 -13.94
C PRO A 77 17.83 -3.29 -13.70
N ALA A 78 17.04 -3.92 -12.84
CA ALA A 78 15.77 -3.41 -12.32
C ALA A 78 15.79 -3.50 -10.78
N GLY A 79 16.95 -3.19 -10.21
CA GLY A 79 17.29 -3.46 -8.82
C GLY A 79 16.95 -2.33 -7.86
N LEU A 80 17.48 -2.48 -6.66
CA LEU A 80 17.23 -1.64 -5.50
C LEU A 80 17.62 -0.18 -5.75
N ASP A 81 18.66 0.04 -6.55
CA ASP A 81 19.14 1.34 -6.97
C ASP A 81 18.09 2.11 -7.81
N ARG A 82 17.46 1.46 -8.79
CA ARG A 82 16.53 2.11 -9.72
C ARG A 82 15.23 2.43 -9.03
N VAL A 83 14.68 1.44 -8.31
CA VAL A 83 13.41 1.62 -7.59
C VAL A 83 13.51 2.69 -6.51
N ASN A 84 14.70 2.94 -5.95
CA ASN A 84 14.94 3.97 -4.94
C ASN A 84 15.63 5.24 -5.48
N ARG A 85 15.79 5.38 -6.79
CA ARG A 85 16.42 6.56 -7.43
C ARG A 85 17.80 6.90 -6.86
N PHE A 86 18.65 5.89 -6.74
CA PHE A 86 20.04 6.11 -6.37
C PHE A 86 20.70 6.98 -7.44
N PRO A 87 21.61 7.88 -7.05
CA PRO A 87 22.34 8.69 -8.00
C PRO A 87 23.22 7.79 -8.89
N THR A 88 23.43 8.23 -10.12
CA THR A 88 24.23 7.50 -11.12
C THR A 88 25.70 7.45 -10.72
N THR A 89 26.19 8.52 -10.09
CA THR A 89 27.51 8.58 -9.45
C THR A 89 27.34 8.53 -7.94
N PHE A 90 28.31 7.93 -7.26
CA PHE A 90 28.31 7.89 -5.80
C PHE A 90 28.19 9.31 -5.19
N ASP A 91 27.21 9.51 -4.32
CA ASP A 91 26.98 10.76 -3.60
C ASP A 91 26.93 10.49 -2.09
N PRO A 92 27.90 11.00 -1.31
CA PRO A 92 27.92 10.80 0.13
C PRO A 92 26.81 11.53 0.88
N ALA A 93 26.20 12.55 0.28
CA ALA A 93 25.10 13.32 0.87
C ALA A 93 23.73 12.71 0.54
N TRP A 94 23.66 11.81 -0.44
CA TRP A 94 22.41 11.14 -0.77
C TRP A 94 22.00 10.18 0.34
N HIS A 95 20.75 10.28 0.74
CA HIS A 95 20.09 9.32 1.60
C HIS A 95 18.63 9.15 1.16
N PRO A 96 18.04 7.97 1.35
CA PRO A 96 16.62 7.78 1.07
C PRO A 96 15.79 8.61 2.06
N GLY A 97 14.96 9.53 1.55
CA GLY A 97 14.24 10.49 2.39
C GLY A 97 13.27 9.85 3.40
N THR A 98 12.53 8.82 2.98
CA THR A 98 11.52 8.13 3.82
C THR A 98 11.92 6.70 4.21
N GLY A 99 13.01 6.19 3.63
CA GLY A 99 13.42 4.79 3.71
C GLY A 99 13.58 4.14 2.34
N LEU A 100 13.93 2.85 2.32
CA LEU A 100 14.22 2.09 1.10
C LEU A 100 13.05 1.18 0.74
N VAL A 101 12.52 1.29 -0.47
CA VAL A 101 11.62 0.28 -1.04
C VAL A 101 12.43 -1.00 -1.28
N LEU A 102 12.00 -2.09 -0.65
CA LEU A 102 12.66 -3.39 -0.67
C LEU A 102 12.00 -4.35 -1.66
N ALA A 103 10.68 -4.27 -1.81
CA ALA A 103 9.93 -5.18 -2.66
C ALA A 103 8.58 -4.60 -3.10
N HIS A 104 8.08 -5.09 -4.23
CA HIS A 104 6.71 -4.91 -4.67
C HIS A 104 6.02 -6.26 -4.82
N ASP A 105 4.78 -6.36 -4.36
CA ASP A 105 3.91 -7.46 -4.78
C ASP A 105 3.15 -7.12 -6.06
N VAL A 106 2.57 -8.14 -6.66
CA VAL A 106 1.85 -8.06 -7.94
C VAL A 106 0.62 -7.16 -7.87
N LEU A 107 0.02 -6.95 -6.70
CA LEU A 107 -1.16 -6.12 -6.50
C LEU A 107 -0.82 -4.66 -6.16
N GLY A 108 0.46 -4.30 -6.13
CA GLY A 108 0.92 -2.95 -5.81
C GLY A 108 1.17 -2.72 -4.32
N GLY A 109 1.21 -3.79 -3.51
CA GLY A 109 1.71 -3.69 -2.14
C GLY A 109 3.22 -3.45 -2.12
N VAL A 110 3.68 -2.64 -1.17
CA VAL A 110 5.07 -2.16 -1.12
C VAL A 110 5.69 -2.49 0.23
N PHE A 111 6.78 -3.25 0.23
CA PHE A 111 7.61 -3.39 1.43
C PHE A 111 8.70 -2.32 1.43
N ALA A 112 8.84 -1.61 2.53
CA ALA A 112 9.87 -0.60 2.70
C ALA A 112 10.60 -0.74 4.03
N LEU A 113 11.92 -0.53 4.03
CA LEU A 113 12.74 -0.36 5.21
C LEU A 113 12.64 1.10 5.66
N ASN A 114 12.16 1.32 6.88
CA ASN A 114 12.04 2.65 7.46
C ASN A 114 13.40 3.34 7.60
N GLY A 115 13.44 4.63 7.21
CA GLY A 115 14.57 5.52 7.43
C GLY A 115 14.71 5.98 8.89
N HIS A 116 15.46 7.06 9.11
CA HIS A 116 15.79 7.52 10.47
C HIS A 116 14.59 8.15 11.22
N ASP A 117 13.58 8.67 10.52
CA ASP A 117 12.39 9.31 11.10
C ASP A 117 11.10 8.88 10.36
N PRO A 118 10.56 7.69 10.71
CA PRO A 118 9.33 7.18 10.11
C PRO A 118 8.13 8.09 10.37
N ALA A 119 8.07 8.71 11.54
CA ALA A 119 6.96 9.57 11.93
C ALA A 119 6.86 10.82 11.04
N ALA A 120 8.00 11.47 10.74
CA ALA A 120 8.04 12.57 9.78
C ALA A 120 7.64 12.15 8.35
N ALA A 121 7.90 10.88 7.99
CA ALA A 121 7.49 10.29 6.72
C ALA A 121 6.04 9.77 6.71
N GLY A 122 5.28 9.92 7.80
CA GLY A 122 3.91 9.39 7.91
C GLY A 122 3.84 7.87 7.95
N ARG A 123 4.94 7.19 8.29
CA ARG A 123 5.02 5.72 8.38
C ARG A 123 4.94 5.22 9.82
N PRO A 124 4.26 4.10 10.09
CA PRO A 124 4.28 3.46 11.40
C PRO A 124 5.62 2.77 11.65
N GLY A 125 5.82 2.31 12.88
CA GLY A 125 7.02 1.57 13.30
C GLY A 125 8.22 2.45 13.61
N ALA A 126 9.35 1.79 13.83
CA ALA A 126 10.62 2.41 14.24
C ALA A 126 11.64 2.46 13.08
N PRO A 127 12.71 3.29 13.22
CA PRO A 127 13.82 3.28 12.27
C PRO A 127 14.41 1.88 12.07
N GLY A 128 14.66 1.51 10.81
CA GLY A 128 15.22 0.19 10.46
C GLY A 128 14.26 -0.98 10.53
N GLN A 129 12.97 -0.75 10.84
CA GLN A 129 11.93 -1.77 10.70
C GLN A 129 11.34 -1.80 9.28
N VAL A 130 10.83 -2.94 8.87
CA VAL A 130 10.12 -3.12 7.61
C VAL A 130 8.64 -2.79 7.82
N THR A 131 8.08 -2.01 6.90
CA THR A 131 6.67 -1.67 6.79
C THR A 131 6.11 -2.18 5.48
N TYR A 132 4.80 -2.40 5.43
CA TYR A 132 4.07 -2.86 4.25
C TYR A 132 2.93 -1.90 3.93
N PHE A 133 2.94 -1.31 2.75
CA PHE A 133 1.79 -0.59 2.22
C PHE A 133 0.82 -1.61 1.62
N ALA A 134 -0.34 -1.77 2.24
CA ALA A 134 -1.27 -2.82 1.89
C ALA A 134 -2.21 -2.38 0.76
N PRO A 135 -2.31 -3.13 -0.35
CA PRO A 135 -3.06 -2.74 -1.54
C PRO A 135 -4.59 -2.86 -1.36
N ASP A 136 -5.07 -3.37 -0.24
CA ASP A 136 -6.49 -3.51 0.11
C ASP A 136 -6.97 -2.48 1.14
N SER A 137 -6.10 -1.99 2.03
CA SER A 137 -6.42 -0.89 2.96
C SER A 137 -5.96 0.48 2.45
N LEU A 138 -4.94 0.53 1.58
CA LEU A 138 -4.21 1.74 1.19
C LEU A 138 -3.54 2.44 2.37
N GLU A 139 -3.14 1.67 3.39
CA GLU A 139 -2.46 2.14 4.57
C GLU A 139 -1.10 1.45 4.75
N TRP A 140 -0.18 2.11 5.45
CA TRP A 140 1.07 1.50 5.89
C TRP A 140 0.85 0.70 7.17
N GLU A 141 1.40 -0.51 7.22
CA GLU A 141 1.38 -1.42 8.36
C GLU A 141 2.81 -1.70 8.82
N ALA A 142 3.07 -1.64 10.13
CA ALA A 142 4.36 -2.02 10.69
C ALA A 142 4.43 -3.54 10.85
N LEU A 143 5.53 -4.15 10.39
CA LEU A 143 5.78 -5.58 10.59
C LEU A 143 6.57 -5.88 11.87
N ASP A 144 7.00 -4.84 12.58
CA ASP A 144 7.79 -4.89 13.82
C ASP A 144 9.10 -5.70 13.74
N VAL A 145 9.64 -5.88 12.53
CA VAL A 145 10.86 -6.64 12.25
C VAL A 145 11.85 -5.84 11.41
N GLY A 146 13.15 -6.07 11.61
CA GLY A 146 14.20 -5.53 10.74
C GLY A 146 14.38 -6.34 9.45
N HIS A 147 15.19 -5.83 8.52
CA HIS A 147 15.42 -6.45 7.20
C HIS A 147 15.85 -7.92 7.27
N SER A 148 16.79 -8.28 8.16
CA SER A 148 17.27 -9.67 8.28
C SER A 148 16.16 -10.62 8.73
N ALA A 149 15.36 -10.24 9.73
CA ALA A 149 14.24 -11.03 10.21
C ALA A 149 13.12 -11.15 9.15
N TRP A 150 12.82 -10.05 8.44
CA TRP A 150 11.91 -10.07 7.30
C TRP A 150 12.41 -11.01 6.19
N THR A 151 13.70 -11.00 5.87
CA THR A 151 14.29 -11.92 4.88
C THR A 151 14.15 -13.37 5.35
N SER A 152 14.46 -13.70 6.60
CA SER A 152 14.25 -15.04 7.15
C SER A 152 12.80 -15.49 7.08
N TRP A 153 11.85 -14.58 7.32
CA TRP A 153 10.42 -14.85 7.16
C TRP A 153 10.05 -15.17 5.71
N LEU A 154 10.60 -14.45 4.72
CA LEU A 154 10.43 -14.78 3.30
C LEU A 154 10.93 -16.19 2.97
N LEU A 155 12.11 -16.56 3.47
CA LEU A 155 12.71 -17.88 3.23
C LEU A 155 11.93 -19.01 3.90
N SER A 156 11.23 -18.73 5.01
CA SER A 156 10.46 -19.73 5.77
C SER A 156 9.18 -20.22 5.08
N GLY A 157 8.68 -19.51 4.06
CA GLY A 157 7.38 -19.83 3.44
C GLY A 157 6.16 -19.28 4.17
N GLN A 158 6.31 -18.72 5.38
CA GLN A 158 5.19 -18.18 6.19
C GLN A 158 4.50 -16.97 5.55
N TRP A 159 5.13 -16.34 4.54
CA TRP A 159 4.49 -15.32 3.71
C TRP A 159 3.26 -15.83 2.97
N ALA A 160 3.08 -17.15 2.81
CA ALA A 160 1.90 -17.70 2.16
C ALA A 160 0.60 -17.30 2.90
N SER A 161 0.57 -17.41 4.23
CA SER A 161 -0.61 -17.07 5.03
C SER A 161 -0.85 -15.56 5.12
N PHE A 162 0.21 -14.77 5.02
CA PHE A 162 0.10 -13.31 4.95
C PHE A 162 -0.72 -12.84 3.74
N TYR A 163 -0.66 -13.59 2.63
CA TYR A 163 -1.41 -13.27 1.42
C TYR A 163 -2.76 -13.99 1.30
N ASP A 164 -3.21 -14.76 2.28
CA ASP A 164 -4.44 -15.58 2.14
C ASP A 164 -5.67 -14.74 1.80
N GLY A 165 -5.82 -13.55 2.39
CA GLY A 165 -6.90 -12.61 2.07
C GLY A 165 -6.79 -11.92 0.71
N LEU A 166 -5.65 -12.05 0.03
CA LEU A 166 -5.35 -11.39 -1.24
C LEU A 166 -5.36 -12.35 -2.44
N ARG A 167 -5.52 -13.66 -2.20
CA ARG A 167 -5.33 -14.71 -3.21
C ARG A 167 -6.65 -15.26 -3.74
N TRP A 168 -6.65 -15.63 -5.02
CA TRP A 168 -7.78 -16.26 -5.71
C TRP A 168 -7.40 -17.60 -6.37
N PRO A 169 -8.39 -18.45 -6.72
CA PRO A 169 -8.17 -19.65 -7.53
C PRO A 169 -7.61 -19.32 -8.92
N GLY A 170 -6.63 -20.06 -9.42
CA GLY A 170 -5.99 -19.80 -10.73
C GLY A 170 -4.97 -18.65 -10.73
N ARG A 171 -4.70 -18.02 -9.58
CA ARG A 171 -3.75 -16.89 -9.49
C ARG A 171 -2.38 -17.18 -10.07
N ARG A 172 -1.85 -18.41 -9.93
CA ARG A 172 -0.48 -18.73 -10.34
C ARG A 172 -0.27 -18.52 -11.84
N GLU A 173 -1.24 -18.89 -12.67
CA GLU A 173 -1.18 -18.64 -14.11
C GLU A 173 -1.23 -17.13 -14.42
N GLU A 174 -2.06 -16.39 -13.69
CA GLU A 174 -2.23 -14.95 -13.88
C GLU A 174 -1.06 -14.13 -13.32
N THR A 175 -0.37 -14.59 -12.28
CA THR A 175 0.76 -13.88 -11.64
C THR A 175 2.11 -14.20 -12.24
N ALA A 176 2.22 -15.35 -12.93
CA ALA A 176 3.41 -15.69 -13.72
C ALA A 176 3.50 -14.90 -15.04
N ALA A 177 2.38 -14.35 -15.52
CA ALA A 177 2.30 -13.67 -16.81
C ALA A 177 2.86 -12.23 -16.86
N PRO A 178 2.67 -11.37 -15.83
CA PRO A 178 3.18 -10.00 -15.84
C PRO A 178 4.71 -9.93 -15.89
N ALA A 179 5.22 -9.00 -16.69
CA ALA A 179 6.63 -8.64 -16.64
C ALA A 179 7.01 -8.03 -15.27
N ALA A 180 8.30 -7.95 -14.96
CA ALA A 180 8.79 -7.44 -13.69
C ALA A 180 8.36 -5.98 -13.40
N ASP A 181 8.08 -5.20 -14.44
CA ASP A 181 7.59 -3.82 -14.37
C ASP A 181 6.05 -3.71 -14.39
N GLN A 182 5.34 -4.83 -14.25
CA GLN A 182 3.87 -4.92 -14.28
C GLN A 182 3.28 -5.48 -12.99
N GLY A 183 2.10 -4.97 -12.64
CA GLY A 183 1.22 -5.51 -11.61
C GLY A 183 -0.12 -5.95 -12.21
N ILE A 184 -1.00 -6.45 -11.35
CA ILE A 184 -2.36 -6.84 -11.70
C ILE A 184 -3.31 -5.83 -11.08
N ALA A 185 -3.97 -5.06 -11.93
CA ALA A 185 -5.12 -4.27 -11.52
C ALA A 185 -6.32 -5.21 -11.36
N VAL A 186 -7.03 -5.05 -10.24
CA VAL A 186 -8.26 -5.80 -9.92
C VAL A 186 -9.44 -4.84 -9.96
N HIS A 187 -10.52 -5.23 -10.64
CA HIS A 187 -11.75 -4.46 -10.73
C HIS A 187 -12.98 -5.31 -10.35
N PRO A 188 -13.85 -4.84 -9.43
CA PRO A 188 -13.69 -3.64 -8.60
C PRO A 188 -12.39 -3.63 -7.77
N PHE A 189 -11.90 -2.44 -7.42
CA PHE A 189 -10.60 -2.29 -6.74
C PHE A 189 -10.55 -3.08 -5.43
N ARG A 190 -9.35 -3.51 -5.01
CA ARG A 190 -9.16 -4.35 -3.81
C ARG A 190 -9.72 -3.74 -2.53
N TRP A 191 -9.64 -2.42 -2.40
CA TRP A 191 -10.22 -1.65 -1.30
C TRP A 191 -11.74 -1.46 -1.38
N SER A 192 -12.40 -1.97 -2.43
CA SER A 192 -13.85 -1.89 -2.57
C SER A 192 -14.55 -3.03 -1.81
N GLU A 193 -15.75 -2.74 -1.30
CA GLU A 193 -16.57 -3.74 -0.62
C GLU A 193 -16.87 -4.96 -1.49
N GLN A 194 -17.13 -4.74 -2.78
CA GLN A 194 -17.41 -5.81 -3.74
C GLN A 194 -16.23 -6.76 -3.90
N ALA A 195 -15.00 -6.24 -3.99
CA ALA A 195 -13.80 -7.07 -4.11
C ALA A 195 -13.43 -7.79 -2.79
N ARG A 196 -13.87 -7.27 -1.64
CA ARG A 196 -13.73 -7.95 -0.33
C ARG A 196 -14.73 -9.09 -0.17
N GLN A 197 -15.92 -8.97 -0.76
CA GLN A 197 -16.97 -9.99 -0.68
C GLN A 197 -16.73 -11.15 -1.65
N ASP A 198 -16.31 -10.88 -2.89
CA ASP A 198 -16.05 -11.90 -3.89
C ASP A 198 -14.85 -11.53 -4.78
N LEU A 199 -13.66 -12.01 -4.38
CA LEU A 199 -12.43 -11.81 -5.13
C LEU A 199 -12.39 -12.66 -6.42
N ALA A 200 -13.09 -13.78 -6.47
CA ALA A 200 -13.11 -14.65 -7.63
C ALA A 200 -13.88 -14.01 -8.80
N ALA A 201 -14.93 -13.24 -8.50
CA ALA A 201 -15.73 -12.50 -9.49
C ALA A 201 -15.08 -11.22 -10.03
N THR A 202 -13.91 -10.82 -9.51
CA THR A 202 -13.20 -9.63 -9.99
C THR A 202 -12.57 -9.85 -11.37
N SER A 203 -12.57 -8.83 -12.21
CA SER A 203 -11.78 -8.81 -13.44
C SER A 203 -10.35 -8.37 -13.12
N ARG A 204 -9.37 -9.01 -13.76
CA ARG A 204 -7.95 -8.80 -13.47
C ARG A 204 -7.20 -8.54 -14.76
N ARG A 205 -6.30 -7.56 -14.75
CA ARG A 205 -5.52 -7.17 -15.92
C ARG A 205 -4.10 -6.78 -15.54
N ALA A 206 -3.13 -7.25 -16.32
CA ALA A 206 -1.76 -6.77 -16.24
C ALA A 206 -1.68 -5.30 -16.68
N VAL A 207 -1.16 -4.46 -15.78
CA VAL A 207 -0.93 -3.03 -16.00
C VAL A 207 0.49 -2.66 -15.60
N PRO A 208 1.07 -1.57 -16.13
CA PRO A 208 2.34 -1.06 -15.62
C PRO A 208 2.29 -0.81 -14.11
N MET A 209 3.28 -1.30 -13.36
CA MET A 209 3.31 -1.16 -11.90
C MET A 209 3.25 0.31 -11.47
N ARG A 210 3.88 1.21 -12.23
CA ARG A 210 3.79 2.66 -11.99
C ARG A 210 2.36 3.19 -12.01
N GLU A 211 1.49 2.66 -12.89
CA GLU A 211 0.09 3.08 -12.96
C GLU A 211 -0.67 2.51 -11.77
N LEU A 212 -0.40 1.27 -11.39
CA LEU A 212 -1.02 0.62 -10.23
C LEU A 212 -0.71 1.37 -8.92
N LEU A 213 0.56 1.73 -8.70
CA LEU A 213 0.99 2.51 -7.54
C LEU A 213 0.43 3.94 -7.57
N GLY A 214 0.39 4.57 -8.76
CA GLY A 214 -0.20 5.90 -8.92
C GLY A 214 -1.69 5.93 -8.58
N ILE A 215 -2.45 4.95 -9.07
CA ILE A 215 -3.87 4.79 -8.74
C ILE A 215 -4.06 4.58 -7.24
N ALA A 216 -3.23 3.75 -6.60
CA ALA A 216 -3.30 3.53 -5.16
C ALA A 216 -3.11 4.84 -4.37
N GLY A 217 -2.11 5.65 -4.74
CA GLY A 217 -1.89 6.97 -4.14
C GLY A 217 -3.05 7.94 -4.35
N ASP A 218 -3.57 8.04 -5.59
CA ASP A 218 -4.70 8.91 -5.91
C ASP A 218 -5.96 8.54 -5.12
N PHE A 219 -6.23 7.23 -4.96
CA PHE A 219 -7.37 6.75 -4.19
C PHE A 219 -7.20 6.95 -2.69
N ALA A 220 -5.99 6.78 -2.15
CA ALA A 220 -5.71 7.07 -0.75
C ALA A 220 -6.06 8.53 -0.44
N GLN A 221 -5.63 9.47 -1.29
CA GLN A 221 -5.96 10.89 -1.15
C GLN A 221 -7.47 11.16 -1.27
N GLN A 222 -8.14 10.58 -2.26
CA GLN A 222 -9.59 10.76 -2.44
C GLN A 222 -10.41 10.18 -1.27
N ALA A 223 -9.93 9.11 -0.65
CA ALA A 223 -10.54 8.51 0.53
C ALA A 223 -10.24 9.29 1.83
N GLY A 224 -9.37 10.31 1.78
CA GLY A 224 -8.93 11.07 2.95
C GLY A 224 -7.93 10.34 3.84
N LEU A 225 -7.27 9.30 3.31
CA LEU A 225 -6.18 8.61 3.97
C LEU A 225 -4.88 9.43 3.88
N PRO A 226 -3.90 9.19 4.77
CA PRO A 226 -2.58 9.81 4.66
C PRO A 226 -1.94 9.57 3.30
N ASP A 227 -1.20 10.55 2.79
CA ASP A 227 -0.39 10.37 1.57
C ASP A 227 0.63 9.24 1.80
N PRO A 228 0.61 8.17 0.99
CA PRO A 228 1.55 7.07 1.16
C PRO A 228 3.01 7.48 0.90
N GLY A 229 3.23 8.61 0.23
CA GLY A 229 4.55 9.11 -0.10
C GLY A 229 5.24 8.27 -1.18
N PHE A 230 6.56 8.12 -1.06
CA PHE A 230 7.35 7.39 -2.05
C PHE A 230 7.11 5.88 -1.99
N LEU A 231 6.51 5.33 -3.06
CA LEU A 231 6.21 3.91 -3.25
C LEU A 231 7.19 3.18 -4.17
N GLY A 232 8.21 3.88 -4.69
CA GLY A 232 9.21 3.33 -5.61
C GLY A 232 9.05 3.85 -7.05
N ASP A 233 10.15 3.87 -7.79
CA ASP A 233 10.19 4.25 -9.21
C ASP A 233 10.26 3.02 -10.10
N VAL A 234 9.17 2.72 -10.81
CA VAL A 234 9.12 1.61 -11.76
C VAL A 234 9.08 2.15 -13.18
N GLN A 235 10.25 2.14 -13.82
CA GLN A 235 10.41 2.53 -15.22
C GLN A 235 9.74 1.50 -16.13
N GLN A 236 8.94 1.95 -17.09
CA GLN A 236 8.45 1.07 -18.15
C GLN A 236 9.60 0.73 -19.10
N ARG A 237 9.77 -0.55 -19.44
CA ARG A 237 10.64 -0.89 -20.57
C ARG A 237 10.01 -0.35 -21.86
N GLU A 238 10.71 0.53 -22.57
CA GLU A 238 10.36 0.87 -23.95
C GLU A 238 10.40 -0.39 -24.80
N ARG A 239 9.23 -0.90 -25.23
CA ARG A 239 9.17 -1.97 -26.21
C ARG A 239 9.48 -1.37 -27.58
N ASN A 240 10.68 -1.61 -28.10
CA ASN A 240 10.99 -1.37 -29.51
C ASN A 240 9.99 -2.15 -30.38
N GLY A 241 9.12 -1.41 -31.08
CA GLY A 241 8.34 -1.92 -32.22
C GLY A 241 6.94 -2.45 -31.89
N LEU A 242 5.97 -1.53 -31.92
CA LEU A 242 4.54 -1.63 -32.26
C LEU A 242 3.71 -0.84 -31.23
N PRO A 243 2.88 0.13 -31.66
CA PRO A 243 2.01 0.84 -30.74
C PRO A 243 0.96 -0.16 -30.26
N ALA A 244 1.19 -0.77 -29.10
CA ALA A 244 0.08 -1.28 -28.33
C ALA A 244 -0.77 -0.05 -28.00
N THR A 245 -1.97 0.02 -28.58
CA THR A 245 -3.01 0.96 -28.16
C THR A 245 -3.39 0.64 -26.72
N TYR A 246 -2.51 1.01 -25.78
CA TYR A 246 -2.83 1.12 -24.38
C TYR A 246 -3.72 2.34 -24.28
N GLY A 247 -5.03 2.08 -24.28
CA GLY A 247 -5.97 3.06 -23.77
C GLY A 247 -5.54 3.36 -22.34
N SER A 248 -4.94 4.54 -22.14
CA SER A 248 -4.84 5.17 -20.83
C SER A 248 -6.19 4.98 -20.15
N ILE A 249 -6.21 4.47 -18.92
CA ILE A 249 -7.38 4.58 -18.08
C ILE A 249 -7.49 6.07 -17.76
N SER A 250 -8.19 6.80 -18.63
CA SER A 250 -8.45 8.22 -18.44
C SER A 250 -9.39 8.33 -17.23
N PRO A 251 -9.06 9.15 -16.22
CA PRO A 251 -9.95 9.42 -15.08
C PRO A 251 -11.34 9.88 -15.53
N ALA A 252 -11.43 10.44 -16.74
CA ALA A 252 -12.64 11.00 -17.33
C ALA A 252 -13.64 9.97 -17.88
N LYS A 253 -13.33 8.66 -17.91
CA LYS A 253 -14.30 7.62 -18.32
C LYS A 253 -15.05 6.94 -17.17
N THR A 254 -14.81 7.38 -15.93
CA THR A 254 -15.63 6.98 -14.78
C THR A 254 -16.92 7.80 -14.79
N MET A 255 -18.00 7.21 -15.33
CA MET A 255 -19.31 7.84 -15.47
C MET A 255 -19.81 8.50 -14.17
N ILE A 256 -20.42 9.67 -14.36
CA ILE A 256 -21.19 10.48 -13.41
C ILE A 256 -22.17 9.59 -12.62
N TRP A 257 -21.98 9.51 -11.29
CA TRP A 257 -22.99 8.99 -10.37
C TRP A 257 -23.55 10.14 -9.52
N SER A 258 -24.80 10.52 -9.79
CA SER A 258 -25.56 11.45 -8.95
C SER A 258 -26.25 10.69 -7.81
N MET A 259 -25.74 10.79 -6.57
CA MET A 259 -26.45 10.32 -5.37
C MET A 259 -27.50 11.35 -4.92
N ARG A 260 -28.76 10.94 -4.81
CA ARG A 260 -29.84 11.76 -4.21
C ARG A 260 -30.42 11.05 -2.99
N LEU A 261 -30.00 11.44 -1.78
CA LEU A 261 -30.50 10.89 -0.52
C LEU A 261 -31.80 11.61 -0.10
N ARG A 262 -32.89 10.86 0.16
CA ARG A 262 -34.10 11.40 0.82
C ARG A 262 -34.34 10.72 2.17
N ARG A 263 -34.61 11.53 3.20
CA ARG A 263 -34.89 11.13 4.59
C ARG A 263 -36.26 10.44 4.73
N ARG A 264 -36.35 9.33 5.46
CA ARG A 264 -37.62 8.77 5.93
C ARG A 264 -37.40 7.94 7.22
N TRP A 265 -37.82 8.49 8.36
CA TRP A 265 -38.00 7.86 9.69
C TRP A 265 -36.84 7.84 10.71
N THR A 266 -37.26 7.89 11.99
CA THR A 266 -36.45 7.78 13.23
C THR A 266 -37.21 6.84 14.17
N THR A 267 -36.56 5.83 14.73
CA THR A 267 -37.10 5.03 15.84
C THR A 267 -36.09 4.92 16.98
N SER A 268 -36.60 4.94 18.20
CA SER A 268 -35.87 4.91 19.46
C SER A 268 -35.73 3.45 19.92
N VAL A 269 -34.51 2.99 20.24
CA VAL A 269 -34.29 1.68 20.87
C VAL A 269 -33.84 1.90 22.32
N PRO A 270 -34.44 1.24 23.34
CA PRO A 270 -33.98 1.35 24.71
C PRO A 270 -32.82 0.37 24.99
N ALA A 271 -31.76 0.86 25.62
CA ALA A 271 -30.65 0.03 26.10
C ALA A 271 -31.11 -0.86 27.28
N ARG A 272 -30.85 -2.17 27.23
CA ARG A 272 -31.06 -3.05 28.38
C ARG A 272 -29.86 -3.01 29.33
N ARG A 273 -30.12 -2.40 30.50
CA ARG A 273 -29.48 -2.46 31.84
C ARG A 273 -28.27 -1.55 32.14
N GLY A 274 -28.55 -0.49 32.93
CA GLY A 274 -27.62 0.40 33.69
C GLY A 274 -27.87 1.91 33.46
N PRO A 275 -28.14 2.79 34.47
CA PRO A 275 -28.58 4.19 34.25
C PRO A 275 -27.46 5.26 34.44
N PRO A 276 -27.68 6.54 34.03
CA PRO A 276 -28.89 7.08 33.41
C PRO A 276 -28.73 7.41 31.90
N SER A 277 -29.59 6.73 31.12
CA SER A 277 -30.37 7.22 29.97
C SER A 277 -29.79 8.32 29.06
N GLY A 278 -29.07 7.91 28.01
CA GLY A 278 -28.93 8.68 26.77
C GLY A 278 -29.82 8.09 25.67
N VAL A 279 -30.64 8.91 25.00
CA VAL A 279 -31.35 8.49 23.78
C VAL A 279 -30.39 8.62 22.60
N VAL A 280 -29.94 7.50 22.03
CA VAL A 280 -29.18 7.51 20.78
C VAL A 280 -30.16 7.58 19.61
N LYS A 281 -30.12 8.67 18.83
CA LYS A 281 -30.84 8.75 17.55
C LYS A 281 -29.98 8.10 16.46
N ALA A 282 -30.34 6.90 16.03
CA ALA A 282 -29.76 6.31 14.83
C ALA A 282 -30.44 6.88 13.57
N HIS A 283 -29.65 7.32 12.60
CA HIS A 283 -30.14 7.73 11.28
C HIS A 283 -29.91 6.59 10.28
N TRP A 284 -30.99 6.15 9.64
CA TRP A 284 -30.95 5.11 8.61
C TRP A 284 -31.13 5.75 7.23
N TYR A 285 -30.30 5.35 6.27
CA TYR A 285 -30.46 5.70 4.86
C TYR A 285 -30.74 4.43 4.07
N ARG A 286 -31.74 4.47 3.19
CA ARG A 286 -32.06 3.40 2.24
C ARG A 286 -31.57 3.81 0.85
N ALA A 287 -30.70 3.01 0.24
CA ALA A 287 -30.39 3.12 -1.18
C ALA A 287 -31.57 2.58 -1.99
N HIS A 288 -31.97 3.29 -3.05
CA HIS A 288 -32.89 2.77 -4.05
C HIS A 288 -32.17 2.74 -5.40
N SER A 289 -32.04 1.55 -5.98
CA SER A 289 -31.87 1.35 -7.42
C SER A 289 -33.23 1.00 -8.02
N SER A 290 -33.58 1.61 -9.14
CA SER A 290 -34.68 1.13 -9.99
C SER A 290 -34.19 -0.08 -10.78
N GLY A 291 -34.69 -1.28 -10.46
CA GLY A 291 -34.43 -2.50 -11.25
C GLY A 291 -34.24 -3.82 -10.49
N MET A 292 -34.34 -3.87 -9.15
CA MET A 292 -34.02 -5.07 -8.35
C MET A 292 -35.21 -5.59 -7.52
N SER A 293 -35.28 -6.90 -7.30
CA SER A 293 -36.44 -7.59 -6.72
C SER A 293 -36.55 -7.41 -5.20
N THR A 294 -37.74 -7.64 -4.64
CA THR A 294 -38.10 -7.40 -3.22
C THR A 294 -37.22 -8.17 -2.20
N ALA A 295 -36.48 -9.20 -2.63
CA ALA A 295 -35.61 -10.00 -1.77
C ALA A 295 -34.29 -9.29 -1.40
N GLU A 296 -33.79 -8.37 -2.23
CA GLU A 296 -32.49 -7.68 -2.03
C GLU A 296 -32.58 -6.45 -1.11
N GLN A 297 -33.78 -6.08 -0.64
CA GLN A 297 -34.00 -4.88 0.17
C GLN A 297 -33.68 -5.02 1.68
N ARG A 298 -33.12 -6.15 2.12
CA ARG A 298 -32.99 -6.50 3.56
C ARG A 298 -31.59 -6.42 4.17
N ALA A 299 -30.58 -5.92 3.46
CA ALA A 299 -29.25 -5.71 4.06
C ALA A 299 -29.15 -4.32 4.74
N ILE A 300 -28.88 -4.29 6.04
CA ILE A 300 -28.67 -3.10 6.87
C ILE A 300 -27.17 -2.97 7.14
N VAL A 301 -26.57 -1.78 6.90
CA VAL A 301 -25.12 -1.52 7.10
C VAL A 301 -24.92 -0.40 8.15
N PRO A 302 -23.98 -0.52 9.12
CA PRO A 302 -23.67 0.53 10.10
C PRO A 302 -22.66 1.59 9.59
N VAL A 303 -22.64 2.77 10.22
CA VAL A 303 -21.83 3.95 9.86
C VAL A 303 -20.42 3.90 10.51
N PRO A 304 -19.33 4.37 9.87
CA PRO A 304 -18.00 4.48 10.49
C PRO A 304 -17.93 5.54 11.61
N ALA A 305 -17.07 5.31 12.60
CA ALA A 305 -16.87 6.22 13.73
C ALA A 305 -16.14 7.52 13.31
N GLY A 306 -16.59 8.69 13.81
CA GLY A 306 -15.82 9.95 13.76
C GLY A 306 -16.56 11.22 13.32
N TRP A 307 -17.79 11.12 12.82
CA TRP A 307 -18.54 12.29 12.30
C TRP A 307 -19.65 12.72 13.26
N CYS A 308 -19.59 13.96 13.80
CA CYS A 308 -20.64 14.50 14.66
C CYS A 308 -21.19 15.84 14.15
N ARG A 309 -22.53 15.91 14.04
CA ARG A 309 -23.30 17.09 13.65
C ARG A 309 -23.55 17.97 14.88
N MET A 310 -23.29 19.28 14.82
CA MET A 310 -23.75 20.20 15.87
C MET A 310 -25.28 20.28 15.86
N SER A 311 -25.94 19.67 16.84
CA SER A 311 -27.35 19.90 17.15
C SER A 311 -27.48 21.01 18.19
N SER A 312 -28.43 21.92 17.98
CA SER A 312 -28.72 23.09 18.82
C SER A 312 -29.29 22.79 20.22
N THR A 313 -28.88 21.69 20.85
CA THR A 313 -29.38 21.26 22.17
C THR A 313 -28.30 21.14 23.24
N ASN A 314 -27.01 21.38 22.94
CA ASN A 314 -25.96 21.46 23.95
C ASN A 314 -25.57 22.91 24.24
N ARG A 315 -26.42 23.61 25.00
CA ARG A 315 -26.03 24.90 25.62
C ARG A 315 -25.29 24.73 26.95
N SER A 316 -25.06 23.48 27.40
CA SER A 316 -24.54 23.21 28.76
C SER A 316 -23.15 22.57 28.79
N THR A 317 -22.51 22.34 27.63
CA THR A 317 -21.15 21.76 27.57
C THR A 317 -20.07 22.79 27.21
N ALA A 318 -20.44 24.08 27.12
CA ALA A 318 -19.56 25.17 26.72
C ALA A 318 -18.65 25.72 27.85
N ALA A 319 -18.44 24.97 28.94
CA ALA A 319 -17.68 25.44 30.11
C ALA A 319 -16.42 24.62 30.44
N ILE A 320 -15.97 23.71 29.56
CA ILE A 320 -14.76 22.90 29.79
C ILE A 320 -13.73 23.17 28.67
N PRO A 321 -12.66 23.94 28.94
CA PRO A 321 -11.65 24.31 27.93
C PRO A 321 -10.89 23.13 27.29
N SER A 322 -10.82 21.98 27.96
CA SER A 322 -10.04 20.80 27.52
C SER A 322 -10.75 19.88 26.51
N LEU A 323 -12.00 20.20 26.12
CA LEU A 323 -12.79 19.41 25.16
C LEU A 323 -13.11 20.17 23.87
N ARG A 324 -12.37 21.24 23.55
CA ARG A 324 -12.48 21.89 22.24
C ARG A 324 -11.71 21.09 21.19
N PRO A 325 -12.36 20.60 20.12
CA PRO A 325 -11.64 20.09 18.96
C PRO A 325 -10.85 21.21 18.28
N ASN A 326 -9.59 20.98 17.95
CA ASN A 326 -8.80 21.89 17.13
C ASN A 326 -9.22 21.77 15.67
N GLY A 327 -9.79 22.83 15.12
CA GLY A 327 -10.18 22.94 13.71
C GLY A 327 -11.16 24.09 13.50
N PRO A 328 -11.16 24.76 12.32
CA PRO A 328 -12.05 25.89 12.07
C PRO A 328 -13.51 25.43 12.06
N GLN A 329 -14.32 25.98 12.96
CA GLN A 329 -15.76 25.71 13.03
C GLN A 329 -16.47 26.46 11.91
N LYS A 330 -17.16 25.74 11.02
CA LYS A 330 -17.93 26.32 9.92
C LYS A 330 -19.43 26.27 10.19
N THR A 331 -20.10 27.38 9.89
CA THR A 331 -21.55 27.56 9.96
C THR A 331 -22.26 26.79 8.83
N THR A 332 -23.53 26.46 9.03
CA THR A 332 -24.39 25.80 8.03
C THR A 332 -24.43 26.55 6.69
N SER A 333 -24.28 27.87 6.71
CA SER A 333 -24.17 28.73 5.52
C SER A 333 -22.86 28.54 4.76
N GLU A 334 -21.73 28.38 5.46
CA GLU A 334 -20.41 28.16 4.85
C GLU A 334 -20.31 26.77 4.21
N VAL A 335 -20.96 25.77 4.80
CA VAL A 335 -21.06 24.43 4.22
C VAL A 335 -21.89 24.46 2.93
N ARG A 336 -23.02 25.16 2.91
CA ARG A 336 -23.86 25.32 1.70
C ARG A 336 -23.19 26.11 0.58
N ALA A 337 -22.41 27.14 0.92
CA ALA A 337 -21.66 27.94 -0.06
C ALA A 337 -20.50 27.16 -0.68
N TRP A 338 -19.93 26.20 0.06
CA TRP A 338 -18.95 25.25 -0.46
C TRP A 338 -19.60 24.20 -1.36
N GLU A 339 -20.74 23.62 -0.94
CA GLU A 339 -21.53 22.69 -1.75
C GLU A 339 -21.98 23.29 -3.10
N SER A 340 -22.29 24.60 -3.15
CA SER A 340 -22.68 25.25 -4.39
C SER A 340 -21.51 25.58 -5.33
N ARG A 341 -20.28 25.71 -4.81
CA ARG A 341 -19.06 25.93 -5.61
C ARG A 341 -18.44 24.64 -6.13
N ALA A 342 -18.65 23.52 -5.44
CA ALA A 342 -18.14 22.20 -5.85
C ALA A 342 -18.95 21.53 -6.98
N VAL A 343 -20.08 22.13 -7.38
CA VAL A 343 -21.02 21.59 -8.38
C VAL A 343 -21.00 22.39 -9.70
N THR A 344 -20.04 23.33 -9.87
CA THR A 344 -19.75 23.97 -11.18
C THR A 344 -18.36 23.61 -11.62
#